data_AF-A0A8K0CXC8-F1
#
_entry.id   AF-A0A8K0CXC8-F1
#
_cell.length_a   1.000
_cell.length_b   1.000
_cell.length_c   1.000
_cell.angle_alpha   90.00
_cell.angle_beta   90.00
_cell.angle_gamma   90.00
#
_symmetry.space_group_name_H-M   'P 1'
#
loop_
_entity.id
_entity.type
_entity.pdbx_description
1 polymer ?
#
loop_
_entity_poly.entity_id
_entity_poly.type
_entity_poly.pdbx_seq_one_letter_code
_entity_poly.pdbx_strand_id
1 'polypeptide(L)'
;MTLLLVLQLAFYFLIFLCTLWFFLYFKYEKYLKKIPGPRPIPLFGNAFQFRNLSEFLSTILRLQEQYGGMIKMKLGFRPPTLLVTDTKAFEYFLGSTKIIEKSEEYNYLHSWLGTGLLTSA
;
A
#
# COMPACT_ATOMS: atom_id res chain seq x y z
N MET A 1 -13.58 -34.29 -23.61
CA MET A 1 -12.12 -34.18 -23.45
C MET A 1 -11.66 -32.73 -23.36
N THR A 2 -12.06 -31.86 -24.30
CA THR A 2 -11.73 -30.41 -24.29
C THR A 2 -12.22 -29.66 -23.04
N LEU A 3 -13.47 -29.85 -22.61
CA LEU A 3 -14.02 -29.20 -21.41
C LEU A 3 -13.22 -29.54 -20.13
N LEU A 4 -12.84 -30.81 -19.97
CA LEU A 4 -12.06 -31.27 -18.82
C LEU A 4 -10.67 -30.61 -18.78
N LEU A 5 -10.00 -30.50 -19.93
CA LEU A 5 -8.72 -29.81 -20.06
C LEU A 5 -8.85 -28.31 -19.70
N VAL A 6 -9.91 -27.65 -20.16
CA VAL A 6 -10.17 -26.24 -19.82
C VAL A 6 -10.37 -26.05 -18.31
N LEU A 7 -11.14 -26.93 -17.67
CA LEU A 7 -11.36 -26.87 -16.22
C LEU A 7 -10.07 -27.10 -15.42
N GLN A 8 -9.23 -28.05 -15.86
CA GLN A 8 -7.92 -28.29 -15.23
C GLN A 8 -6.99 -27.08 -15.36
N LEU A 9 -6.89 -26.49 -16.56
CA LEU A 9 -6.08 -25.30 -16.79
C LEU A 9 -6.57 -24.12 -15.95
N ALA A 10 -7.89 -23.91 -15.87
CA ALA A 10 -8.49 -22.87 -15.03
C ALA A 10 -8.17 -23.08 -13.54
N PHE A 11 -8.18 -24.33 -13.07
CA PHE A 11 -7.81 -24.69 -11.70
C PHE A 11 -6.34 -24.39 -11.39
N TYR A 12 -5.41 -24.81 -12.26
CA TYR A 12 -3.98 -24.50 -12.09
C TYR A 12 -3.72 -22.99 -12.16
N PHE A 13 -4.41 -22.28 -13.05
CA PHE A 13 -4.32 -20.83 -13.14
C PHE A 13 -4.82 -20.15 -11.86
N LEU A 14 -5.93 -20.60 -11.28
CA LEU A 14 -6.43 -20.07 -10.01
C LEU A 14 -5.43 -20.33 -8.86
N ILE A 15 -4.84 -21.52 -8.78
CA ILE A 15 -3.79 -21.83 -7.79
C ILE A 15 -2.58 -20.90 -7.98
N PHE A 16 -2.15 -20.69 -9.22
CA PHE A 16 -1.05 -19.79 -9.52
C PHE A 16 -1.37 -18.35 -9.08
N LEU A 17 -2.57 -17.84 -9.36
CA LEU A 17 -3.00 -16.52 -8.90
C LEU A 17 -3.05 -16.42 -7.36
N CYS A 18 -3.58 -17.44 -6.68
CA CYS A 18 -3.64 -17.47 -5.22
C CYS A 18 -2.25 -17.50 -4.57
N THR A 19 -1.33 -18.30 -5.11
CA THR A 19 0.06 -18.39 -4.60
C THR A 19 0.84 -17.11 -4.87
N LEU A 20 0.69 -16.53 -6.08
CA LEU A 20 1.26 -15.22 -6.42
C LEU A 20 0.72 -14.14 -5.50
N TRP A 21 -0.60 -14.10 -5.27
CA TRP A 21 -1.22 -13.17 -4.36
C TRP A 21 -0.68 -13.31 -2.94
N PHE A 22 -0.60 -14.54 -2.41
CA PHE A 22 -0.07 -14.80 -1.08
C PHE A 22 1.38 -14.32 -0.96
N PHE A 23 2.22 -14.63 -1.96
CA PHE A 23 3.61 -14.20 -1.99
C PHE A 23 3.74 -12.67 -1.97
N LEU A 24 3.02 -11.98 -2.87
CA LEU A 24 3.01 -10.51 -2.92
C LEU A 24 2.44 -9.90 -1.64
N TYR A 25 1.43 -10.55 -1.05
CA TYR A 25 0.79 -10.07 0.16
C TYR A 25 1.75 -10.05 1.35
N PHE A 26 2.57 -11.09 1.51
CA PHE A 26 3.48 -11.26 2.65
C PHE A 26 4.93 -10.80 2.39
N LYS A 27 5.29 -10.45 1.14
CA LYS A 27 6.65 -10.03 0.73
C LYS A 27 7.31 -9.02 1.68
N TYR A 28 6.53 -8.04 2.15
CA TYR A 28 7.03 -6.93 2.97
C TYR A 28 6.78 -7.09 4.48
N GLU A 29 5.99 -8.09 4.90
CA GLU A 29 5.59 -8.25 6.30
C GLU A 29 6.79 -8.46 7.23
N LYS A 30 7.84 -9.16 6.77
CA LYS A 30 9.05 -9.37 7.58
C LYS A 30 9.79 -8.09 7.94
N TYR A 31 9.78 -7.09 7.05
CA TYR A 31 10.50 -5.82 7.26
C TYR A 31 9.71 -4.85 8.13
N LEU A 32 8.38 -4.92 8.06
CA LEU A 32 7.48 -3.97 8.73
C LEU A 32 6.78 -4.57 9.95
N LYS A 33 7.21 -5.75 10.42
CA LYS A 33 6.59 -6.48 11.54
C LYS A 33 6.53 -5.66 12.84
N LYS A 34 7.51 -4.78 13.05
CA LYS A 34 7.61 -3.93 14.25
C LYS A 34 6.77 -2.65 14.16
N ILE A 35 6.28 -2.29 12.98
CA ILE A 35 5.53 -1.06 12.79
C ILE A 35 4.05 -1.35 13.08
N PRO A 36 3.44 -0.66 14.06
CA PRO A 36 2.06 -0.87 14.42
C PRO A 36 1.11 -0.36 13.33
N GLY A 37 -0.13 -0.83 13.34
CA GLY A 37 -1.16 -0.34 12.42
C GLY A 37 -2.43 -1.20 12.44
N PRO A 38 -3.53 -0.70 11.86
CA PRO A 38 -4.78 -1.43 11.79
C PRO A 38 -4.61 -2.70 10.95
N ARG A 39 -5.19 -3.80 11.42
CA ARG A 39 -5.12 -5.09 10.71
C ARG A 39 -5.75 -4.95 9.32
N PRO A 40 -5.00 -5.21 8.23
CA PRO A 40 -5.55 -5.14 6.89
C PRO A 40 -6.52 -6.30 6.64
N ILE A 41 -7.63 -6.02 5.96
CA ILE A 41 -8.57 -7.03 5.47
C ILE A 41 -7.99 -7.64 4.19
N PRO A 42 -8.13 -8.95 3.93
CA PRO A 42 -7.73 -9.55 2.67
C PRO A 42 -8.28 -8.78 1.45
N LEU A 43 -7.47 -8.65 0.40
CA LEU A 43 -7.76 -7.98 -0.88
C LEU A 43 -7.94 -6.46 -0.83
N PHE A 44 -8.57 -5.90 0.21
CA PHE A 44 -8.87 -4.46 0.32
C PHE A 44 -7.89 -3.71 1.24
N GLY A 45 -7.16 -4.42 2.09
CA GLY A 45 -6.28 -3.83 3.09
C GLY A 45 -7.06 -2.96 4.07
N ASN A 46 -6.64 -1.72 4.21
CA ASN A 46 -7.18 -0.68 5.06
C ASN A 46 -7.94 0.40 4.25
N ALA A 47 -8.39 0.08 3.03
CA ALA A 47 -9.13 1.05 2.21
C ALA A 47 -10.42 1.54 2.89
N PHE A 48 -11.07 0.67 3.68
CA PHE A 48 -12.32 1.00 4.35
C PHE A 48 -12.18 2.02 5.49
N GLN A 49 -10.95 2.31 5.92
CA GLN A 49 -10.66 3.34 6.90
C GLN A 49 -10.87 4.74 6.30
N PHE A 50 -10.80 4.88 4.97
CA PHE A 50 -10.84 6.16 4.27
C PHE A 50 -12.04 6.28 3.32
N ARG A 51 -13.20 5.75 3.71
CA ARG A 51 -14.43 5.79 2.90
C ARG A 51 -14.93 7.21 2.65
N ASN A 52 -14.81 8.08 3.63
CA ASN A 52 -15.30 9.44 3.57
C ASN A 52 -14.14 10.43 3.43
N LEU A 53 -14.10 11.19 2.32
CA LEU A 53 -13.02 12.12 2.05
C LEU A 53 -13.02 13.30 3.03
N SER A 54 -14.19 13.75 3.51
CA SER A 54 -14.27 14.85 4.48
C SER A 54 -13.69 14.46 5.85
N GLU A 55 -13.58 13.16 6.14
CA GLU A 55 -13.02 12.62 7.38
C GLU A 55 -11.58 12.10 7.21
N PHE A 56 -10.94 12.37 6.06
CA PHE A 56 -9.62 11.84 5.78
C PHE A 56 -8.59 12.27 6.84
N LEU A 57 -8.51 13.58 7.13
CA LEU A 57 -7.58 14.12 8.12
C LEU A 57 -7.92 13.66 9.55
N SER A 58 -9.19 13.66 9.93
CA SER A 58 -9.61 13.19 11.27
C SER A 58 -9.33 11.69 11.46
N THR A 59 -9.41 10.91 10.39
CA THR A 59 -8.99 9.50 10.39
C THR A 59 -7.50 9.34 10.61
N ILE A 60 -6.67 10.14 9.93
CA ILE A 60 -5.21 10.14 10.14
C ILE A 60 -4.87 10.47 11.60
N LEU A 61 -5.48 11.52 12.16
CA LEU A 61 -5.24 11.93 13.55
C LEU A 61 -5.63 10.82 14.54
N ARG A 62 -6.81 10.21 14.35
CA ARG A 62 -7.25 9.08 15.18
C ARG A 62 -6.31 7.87 15.08
N LEU A 63 -5.80 7.57 13.89
CA LEU A 63 -4.82 6.50 13.71
C LEU A 63 -3.50 6.84 14.41
N GLN A 64 -3.03 8.09 14.33
CA GLN A 64 -1.86 8.56 15.04
C GLN A 64 -2.01 8.43 16.56
N GLU A 65 -3.15 8.85 17.12
CA GLU A 65 -3.43 8.71 18.55
C GLU A 65 -3.38 7.24 18.99
N GLN A 66 -3.87 6.33 18.15
CA GLN A 66 -3.95 4.90 18.47
C GLN A 66 -2.64 4.13 18.28
N TYR A 67 -1.87 4.43 17.23
CA TYR A 67 -0.71 3.62 16.81
C TYR A 67 0.62 4.38 16.90
N GLY A 68 0.60 5.68 17.21
CA GLY A 68 1.78 6.52 17.31
C GLY A 68 2.24 7.12 15.98
N GLY A 69 3.50 7.57 15.95
CA GLY A 69 4.04 8.42 14.89
C GLY A 69 4.47 7.71 13.59
N MET A 70 4.41 6.38 13.55
CA MET A 70 4.68 5.59 12.34
C MET A 70 3.69 4.43 12.27
N ILE A 71 2.88 4.42 11.22
CA ILE A 71 1.75 3.50 11.09
C ILE A 71 1.85 2.74 9.79
N LYS A 72 1.83 1.41 9.86
CA LYS A 72 1.77 0.54 8.69
C LYS A 72 0.33 0.43 8.20
N MET A 73 0.12 0.80 6.95
CA MET A 73 -1.16 0.69 6.25
C MET A 73 -0.98 -0.15 4.98
N LYS A 74 -2.03 -0.82 4.53
CA LYS A 74 -2.05 -1.52 3.24
C LYS A 74 -3.24 -1.07 2.45
N LEU A 75 -3.08 -0.70 1.19
CA LEU A 75 -4.21 -0.30 0.33
C LEU A 75 -4.36 -1.30 -0.80
N GLY A 76 -5.36 -2.17 -0.67
CA GLY A 76 -5.64 -3.22 -1.65
C GLY A 76 -4.47 -4.19 -1.87
N PHE A 77 -4.09 -4.36 -3.14
CA PHE A 77 -2.99 -5.20 -3.59
C PHE A 77 -1.62 -4.50 -3.62
N ARG A 78 -1.54 -3.23 -3.22
CA ARG A 78 -0.29 -2.47 -3.24
C ARG A 78 0.66 -2.90 -2.11
N PRO A 79 1.97 -2.62 -2.25
CA PRO A 79 2.90 -2.68 -1.14
C PRO A 79 2.38 -1.87 0.06
N PRO A 80 2.72 -2.25 1.31
CA PRO A 80 2.33 -1.48 2.47
C PRO A 80 2.90 -0.05 2.42
N THR A 81 2.09 0.92 2.81
CA THR A 81 2.45 2.34 2.95
C THR A 81 2.70 2.65 4.43
N LEU A 82 3.69 3.50 4.70
CA LEU A 82 3.91 4.03 6.04
C LEU A 82 3.32 5.43 6.14
N LEU A 83 2.39 5.61 7.07
CA LEU A 83 1.94 6.93 7.48
C LEU A 83 2.88 7.42 8.57
N VAL A 84 3.61 8.50 8.29
CA VAL A 84 4.64 9.05 9.19
C VAL A 84 4.17 10.41 9.69
N THR A 85 4.01 10.52 11.00
CA THR A 85 3.68 11.75 11.73
C THR A 85 4.72 12.10 12.80
N ASP A 86 5.63 11.17 13.12
CA ASP A 86 6.81 11.44 13.96
C ASP A 86 7.80 12.38 13.25
N THR A 87 8.23 13.43 13.94
CA THR A 87 9.07 14.48 13.37
C THR A 87 10.47 13.99 13.02
N LYS A 88 11.08 13.11 13.84
CA LYS A 88 12.42 12.58 13.59
C LYS A 88 12.43 11.61 12.42
N ALA A 89 11.40 10.76 12.32
CA ALA A 89 11.22 9.88 11.17
C ALA A 89 11.01 10.69 9.89
N PHE A 90 10.19 11.75 9.96
CA PHE A 90 9.95 12.63 8.82
C PHE A 90 11.23 13.32 8.34
N GLU A 91 12.04 13.86 9.26
CA GLU A 91 13.35 14.45 8.97
C GLU A 91 14.31 13.42 8.33
N TYR A 92 14.34 12.19 8.85
CA TYR A 92 15.16 11.12 8.27
C TYR A 92 14.75 10.78 6.83
N PHE A 93 13.46 10.61 6.56
CA PHE A 93 12.98 10.26 5.22
C PHE A 93 13.21 11.39 4.22
N LEU A 94 12.87 12.63 4.59
CA LEU A 94 13.03 13.79 3.68
C LEU A 94 14.48 14.26 3.53
N GLY A 95 15.33 14.02 4.54
CA GLY A 95 16.75 14.33 4.47
C GLY A 95 17.57 13.30 3.68
N SER A 96 16.98 12.16 3.33
CA SER A 96 17.67 11.09 2.61
C SER A 96 17.70 11.35 1.10
N THR A 97 18.83 11.15 0.45
CA THR A 97 18.91 11.18 -1.03
C THR A 97 18.50 9.86 -1.69
N LYS A 98 18.22 8.81 -0.89
CA LYS A 98 17.93 7.45 -1.39
C LYS A 98 16.44 7.07 -1.32
N ILE A 99 15.64 7.76 -0.51
CA ILE A 99 14.25 7.37 -0.20
C ILE A 99 13.26 8.46 -0.66
N ILE A 100 13.71 9.40 -1.48
CA ILE A 100 12.94 10.56 -1.95
C ILE A 100 12.33 10.34 -3.35
N GLU A 101 12.43 9.13 -3.89
CA GLU A 101 11.76 8.80 -5.15
C GLU A 101 10.24 8.96 -4.99
N LYS A 102 9.61 9.55 -6.01
CA LYS A 102 8.16 9.79 -6.01
C LYS A 102 7.44 8.45 -6.04
N SER A 103 6.36 8.34 -5.27
CA SER A 103 5.57 7.13 -5.21
C SER A 103 4.69 6.95 -6.46
N GLU A 104 4.20 5.73 -6.68
CA GLU A 104 3.33 5.41 -7.82
C GLU A 104 2.04 6.26 -7.85
N GLU A 105 1.62 6.83 -6.72
CA GLU A 105 0.49 7.75 -6.64
C GLU A 105 0.66 9.01 -7.50
N TYR A 106 1.89 9.47 -7.75
CA TYR A 106 2.13 10.61 -8.62
C TYR A 106 1.75 10.32 -10.08
N ASN A 107 1.71 9.05 -10.48
CA ASN A 107 1.31 8.67 -11.84
C ASN A 107 -0.14 9.07 -12.15
N TYR A 108 -1.00 9.17 -11.13
CA TYR A 108 -2.39 9.63 -11.32
C TYR A 108 -2.47 11.11 -11.72
N LEU A 109 -1.41 11.88 -11.49
CA LEU A 109 -1.35 13.31 -11.85
C LEU A 109 -0.85 13.54 -13.27
N HIS A 110 -0.30 12.53 -13.96
CA HIS A 110 0.28 12.71 -15.30
C HIS A 110 -0.73 13.21 -16.34
N SER A 111 -1.97 12.73 -16.30
CA SER A 111 -3.02 13.19 -17.21
C SER A 111 -3.35 14.68 -17.06
N TRP A 112 -3.02 15.27 -15.90
CA TRP A 112 -3.28 16.68 -15.62
C TRP A 112 -2.03 17.55 -15.75
N LEU A 113 -0.90 17.13 -15.16
CA LEU A 113 0.31 17.94 -15.01
C LEU A 113 1.47 17.48 -15.91
N GLY A 114 1.28 16.44 -16.71
CA GLY A 114 2.34 15.85 -17.52
C GLY A 114 3.47 15.27 -16.67
N THR A 115 4.70 15.34 -17.17
CA THR A 115 5.93 14.82 -16.54
C THR A 115 6.89 15.94 -16.12
N GLY A 116 6.34 17.08 -15.69
CA GLY A 116 7.10 18.26 -15.24
C GLY A 116 7.68 18.10 -13.83
N LEU A 117 8.13 19.22 -13.23
CA LEU A 117 8.85 19.24 -11.95
C LEU A 117 8.22 18.40 -10.82
N LEU A 118 6.88 18.42 -10.70
CA LEU A 118 6.16 17.72 -9.64
C LEU A 118 6.02 16.21 -9.88
N THR A 119 6.10 15.74 -11.12
CA THR A 119 5.78 14.36 -11.51
C THR A 119 6.91 13.67 -12.27
N SER A 120 8.00 14.37 -12.58
CA SER A 120 9.21 13.78 -13.16
C SER A 120 9.77 12.71 -12.22
N ALA A 121 10.48 11.74 -12.76
CA ALA A 121 11.28 10.81 -11.96
C ALA A 121 12.29 11.58 -11.09
#